data_AF-C5L2A6-F1
#
_entry.id   AF-C5L2A6-F1
#
_cell.length_a   1.000
_cell.length_b   1.000
_cell.length_c   1.000
_cell.angle_alpha   90.00
_cell.angle_beta   90.00
_cell.angle_gamma   90.00
#
_symmetry.space_group_name_H-M   'P 1'
#
loop_
_entity.id
_entity.type
_entity.pdbx_description
1 polymer ?
#
loop_
_entity_poly.entity_id
_entity_poly.type
_entity_poly.pdbx_seq_one_letter_code
_entity_poly.pdbx_strand_id
1 'polypeptide(L)' 'CSAGPLGYPENEKAFMNLGSCSDISRLGSVIHELGHVLGMVHTQMRGDRNNYLNMIYDNIKPTTLKNFAVRHYS' A
#
# COMPACT_ATOMS: atom_id res chain seq x y z
N CYS A 1 1.32 -6.37 -9.42
CA CYS A 1 -0.11 -6.08 -9.16
C CYS A 1 -0.21 -4.68 -8.60
N SER A 2 -1.40 -4.10 -8.64
CA SER A 2 -1.68 -2.76 -8.10
C SER A 2 -3.18 -2.52 -8.02
N ALA A 3 -3.66 -1.86 -6.98
CA ALA A 3 -5.02 -1.36 -6.87
C ALA A 3 -5.06 0.13 -6.57
N GLY A 4 -6.16 0.79 -6.96
CA GLY A 4 -6.37 2.19 -6.67
C GLY A 4 -7.74 2.72 -7.11
N PRO A 5 -8.15 3.89 -6.61
CA PRO A 5 -7.54 4.61 -5.50
C PRO A 5 -7.76 3.87 -4.17
N LEU A 6 -7.15 4.37 -3.08
CA LEU A 6 -7.37 3.82 -1.74
C LEU A 6 -8.80 4.11 -1.29
N GLY A 7 -9.55 3.06 -0.95
CA GLY A 7 -10.94 3.20 -0.50
C GLY A 7 -11.92 3.42 -1.66
N TYR A 8 -13.16 3.79 -1.32
CA TYR A 8 -14.21 4.05 -2.29
C TYR A 8 -14.03 5.41 -2.97
N PRO A 9 -13.79 5.47 -4.29
CA PRO A 9 -13.83 6.72 -5.03
C PRO A 9 -15.28 7.09 -5.36
N GLU A 10 -15.84 8.07 -4.65
CA GLU A 10 -17.24 8.50 -4.81
C GLU A 10 -17.68 8.68 -6.26
N ASN A 11 -16.81 9.27 -7.09
CA ASN A 11 -17.14 9.67 -8.47
C ASN A 11 -16.24 9.01 -9.53
N GLU A 12 -15.43 8.03 -9.16
CA GLU A 12 -14.53 7.34 -10.10
C GLU A 12 -14.66 5.82 -9.99
N LYS A 13 -14.00 5.10 -10.89
CA LYS A 13 -13.93 3.64 -10.80
C LYS A 13 -12.66 3.24 -10.05
N ALA A 14 -12.81 2.38 -9.05
CA ALA A 14 -11.67 1.66 -8.51
C ALA A 14 -11.19 0.61 -9.52
N PHE A 15 -9.88 0.38 -9.57
CA PHE A 15 -9.25 -0.67 -10.35
C PHE A 15 -8.41 -1.59 -9.48
N MET A 16 -8.28 -2.83 -9.92
CA MET A 16 -7.36 -3.82 -9.37
C MET A 16 -6.71 -4.57 -10.52
N ASN A 17 -5.40 -4.40 -10.68
CA ASN A 17 -4.59 -5.09 -11.68
C ASN A 17 -3.88 -6.27 -11.03
N LEU A 18 -4.32 -7.48 -11.37
CA LEU A 18 -3.76 -8.72 -10.85
C LEU A 18 -2.68 -9.35 -11.72
N GLY A 19 -2.36 -8.83 -12.92
CA GLY A 19 -1.60 -9.55 -13.94
C GLY A 19 -0.37 -10.33 -13.45
N SER A 20 0.54 -9.69 -12.72
CA SER A 20 1.77 -10.34 -12.19
C SER A 20 1.56 -11.14 -10.89
N CYS A 21 0.35 -11.15 -10.34
CA CYS A 21 -0.01 -11.71 -9.04
C CYS A 21 -1.24 -12.64 -9.11
N SER A 22 -1.68 -13.01 -10.31
CA SER A 22 -2.90 -13.79 -10.52
C SER A 22 -2.72 -15.31 -10.32
N ASP A 23 -1.50 -15.75 -10.02
CA ASP A 23 -1.21 -17.16 -9.73
C ASP A 23 -1.72 -17.56 -8.35
N ILE A 24 -2.17 -18.81 -8.20
CA ILE A 24 -2.74 -19.32 -6.95
C ILE A 24 -1.74 -19.31 -5.78
N SER A 25 -0.45 -19.45 -6.06
CA SER A 25 0.62 -19.29 -5.04
C SER A 25 0.71 -17.88 -4.48
N ARG A 26 0.03 -16.89 -5.09
CA ARG A 26 0.05 -15.47 -4.74
C ARG A 26 -1.29 -14.97 -4.20
N LEU A 27 -2.11 -15.83 -3.60
CA LEU A 27 -3.37 -15.45 -2.94
C LEU A 27 -3.18 -14.26 -1.98
N GLY A 28 -2.10 -14.23 -1.21
CA GLY A 28 -1.78 -13.11 -0.33
C GLY A 28 -1.62 -11.77 -1.05
N SER A 29 -1.11 -11.76 -2.29
CA SER A 29 -1.02 -10.55 -3.11
C SER A 29 -2.40 -10.07 -3.56
N VAL A 30 -3.32 -10.98 -3.93
CA VAL A 30 -4.70 -10.61 -4.25
C VAL A 30 -5.39 -9.99 -3.04
N ILE A 31 -5.23 -10.58 -1.85
CA ILE A 31 -5.78 -10.07 -0.59
C ILE A 31 -5.18 -8.68 -0.26
N HIS A 32 -3.88 -8.50 -0.48
CA HIS A 32 -3.21 -7.22 -0.28
C HIS A 32 -3.81 -6.10 -1.14
N GLU A 33 -4.00 -6.35 -2.44
CA GLU A 33 -4.62 -5.35 -3.33
C GLU A 33 -6.09 -5.09 -2.97
N LEU A 34 -6.82 -6.11 -2.51
CA LEU A 34 -8.18 -5.92 -1.98
C LEU A 34 -8.17 -5.02 -0.74
N GLY A 35 -7.19 -5.16 0.14
CA GLY A 35 -6.98 -4.25 1.27
C GLY A 35 -6.86 -2.79 0.83
N HIS A 36 -6.13 -2.51 -0.25
CA HIS A 36 -6.04 -1.16 -0.81
C HIS A 36 -7.39 -0.63 -1.30
N VAL A 37 -8.19 -1.46 -1.99
CA VAL A 37 -9.55 -1.09 -2.40
C VAL A 37 -10.44 -0.76 -1.19
N LEU A 38 -10.25 -1.44 -0.07
CA LEU A 38 -10.94 -1.14 1.19
C LEU A 38 -10.41 0.10 1.93
N GLY A 39 -9.30 0.69 1.47
CA GLY A 39 -8.70 1.88 2.05
C GLY A 39 -7.53 1.62 3.00
N MET A 40 -7.06 0.38 3.09
CA MET A 40 -5.88 0.06 3.89
C MET A 40 -4.62 0.58 3.22
N VAL A 41 -3.74 1.16 4.03
CA VAL A 41 -2.39 1.57 3.59
C VAL A 41 -1.37 0.54 4.04
N HIS A 42 -0.17 0.61 3.49
CA HIS A 42 0.91 -0.24 3.96
C HIS A 42 1.18 -0.04 5.45
N THR A 43 1.39 -1.11 6.20
CA THR A 43 1.53 -1.07 7.67
C THR A 43 2.69 -0.18 8.13
N GLN A 44 3.81 -0.14 7.39
CA GLN A 44 4.92 0.77 7.68
C GLN A 44 4.60 2.24 7.41
N MET A 45 3.39 2.60 6.99
CA MET A 45 2.93 3.98 6.86
C MET A 45 2.05 4.42 8.03
N ARG A 46 1.79 3.56 9.02
CA ARG A 46 1.00 3.93 10.21
C ARG A 46 1.64 5.08 10.99
N GLY A 47 0.79 5.90 11.61
CA GLY A 47 1.17 7.04 12.46
C GLY A 47 2.09 6.67 13.63
N ASP A 48 1.90 5.48 14.18
CA ASP A 48 2.60 4.97 15.36
C ASP A 48 3.82 4.11 15.02
N ARG A 49 4.18 3.96 13.74
CA ARG A 49 5.19 2.98 13.33
C ARG A 49 6.54 3.17 14.02
N ASN A 50 6.91 4.41 14.36
CA ASN A 50 8.23 4.73 14.90
C ASN A 50 8.41 4.19 16.32
N ASN A 51 7.33 3.74 16.97
CA ASN A 51 7.38 3.00 18.23
C ASN A 51 7.80 1.53 18.05
N TYR A 52 7.74 1.01 16.81
CA TYR A 52 7.95 -0.41 16.49
C TYR A 52 9.04 -0.64 15.44
N LEU A 53 9.32 0.34 14.59
CA LEU A 53 10.23 0.23 13.45
C LEU A 53 11.25 1.37 13.46
N ASN A 54 12.51 1.03 13.18
CA ASN A 54 13.55 1.99 12.84
C ASN A 54 13.81 1.95 11.32
N MET A 55 13.54 3.05 10.62
CA MET A 55 13.71 3.15 9.17
C MET A 55 15.11 3.63 8.81
N ILE A 56 15.90 2.80 8.12
CA ILE A 56 17.23 3.17 7.64
C ILE A 56 17.10 3.85 6.27
N TYR A 57 16.84 5.15 6.27
CA TYR A 57 16.54 5.91 5.04
C TYR A 57 17.67 5.94 4.02
N ASP A 58 18.93 5.83 4.46
CA ASP A 58 20.09 5.79 3.58
C ASP A 58 20.09 4.57 2.65
N ASN A 59 19.39 3.49 3.03
CA ASN A 59 19.23 2.28 2.21
C ASN A 59 18.05 2.36 1.24
N ILE A 60 17.30 3.47 1.21
CA ILE A 60 16.11 3.63 0.37
C ILE A 60 16.46 4.46 -0.86
N LYS A 61 16.04 3.99 -2.04
CA LYS A 61 16.19 4.73 -3.29
C LYS A 61 15.48 6.10 -3.16
N PRO A 62 16.14 7.23 -3.45
CA PRO A 62 15.53 8.56 -3.26
C PRO A 62 14.18 8.73 -3.97
N THR A 63 14.01 8.12 -5.15
CA THR A 63 12.78 8.19 -5.94
C THR A 63 11.58 7.47 -5.33
N THR A 64 11.78 6.61 -4.32
CA THR A 64 10.73 5.82 -3.68
C THR A 64 10.45 6.20 -2.23
N LEU A 65 11.13 7.23 -1.69
CA LEU A 65 10.99 7.67 -0.29
C LEU A 65 9.53 7.93 0.12
N LYS A 66 8.71 8.45 -0.79
CA LYS A 66 7.28 8.70 -0.54
C LYS A 66 6.48 7.44 -0.13
N ASN A 67 6.92 6.25 -0.56
CA ASN A 67 6.27 4.97 -0.20
C ASN A 67 6.50 4.59 1.28
N PHE A 68 7.40 5.31 1.96
CA PHE A 68 7.76 5.12 3.35
C PHE A 68 7.43 6.36 4.20
N ALA A 69 6.67 7.32 3.67
CA ALA A 69 6.15 8.41 4.47
C ALA A 69 5.12 7.89 5.50
N VAL A 70 5.08 8.47 6.69
CA VAL A 70 3.96 8.23 7.61
C VAL A 70 2.73 8.85 6.96
N ARG A 71 1.62 8.09 6.93
CA ARG A 71 0.35 8.61 6.47
C ARG A 71 -0.36 9.28 7.64
N HIS A 72 -0.44 10.61 7.55
CA HIS A 72 -1.28 11.40 8.44
C HIS A 72 -2.69 11.38 7.88
N TYR A 73 -3.65 10.97 8.70
CA TYR A 73 -5.08 11.15 8.39
C TYR A 73 -5.43 12.58 8.79
N SER A 74 -5.83 13.39 7.81
CA SER A 74 -6.40 14.73 8.00
C SER A 74 -7.82 14.64 8.56
#